data_AF-A0A965NXV2-F1
#
_entry.id   AF-A0A965NXV2-F1
#
_cell.length_a   1.000
_cell.length_b   1.000
_cell.length_c   1.000
_cell.angle_alpha   90.00
_cell.angle_beta   90.00
_cell.angle_gamma   90.00
#
_symmetry.space_group_name_H-M   'P 1'
#
loop_
_entity.id
_entity.type
_entity.pdbx_description
1 polymer ?
#
loop_
_entity_poly.entity_id
_entity_poly.type
_entity_poly.pdbx_seq_one_letter_code
_entity_poly.pdbx_strand_id
1 'polypeptide(L)'
;MARPSLATSGGGGIGAILVRILSVVFVLIGATLTIGGAWLLTLGGSFYYLLAGLGLIASGVMMFRLRLVGAWIYVGVFVLTVLWAL
;
A
#
# COMPACT_ATOMS: atom_id res chain seq x y z
N MET A 1 24.40 -11.12 -42.98
CA MET A 1 23.19 -10.34 -42.60
C MET A 1 23.10 -10.29 -41.08
N ALA A 2 23.60 -9.21 -40.47
CA ALA A 2 23.51 -9.01 -39.02
C ALA A 2 22.12 -8.46 -38.66
N ARG A 3 21.40 -9.12 -37.76
CA ARG A 3 20.17 -8.58 -37.16
C ARG A 3 20.58 -7.69 -35.98
N PRO A 4 20.23 -6.39 -35.96
CA PRO A 4 20.40 -5.59 -34.77
C PRO A 4 19.43 -6.13 -33.71
N SER A 5 19.97 -6.76 -32.66
CA SER A 5 19.21 -7.07 -31.45
C SER A 5 18.85 -5.74 -30.79
N LEU A 6 17.59 -5.36 -30.90
CA LEU A 6 17.01 -4.22 -30.18
C LEU A 6 17.24 -4.44 -28.68
N ALA A 7 18.23 -3.75 -28.13
CA ALA A 7 18.40 -3.60 -26.70
C ALA A 7 17.25 -2.73 -26.18
N THR A 8 16.08 -3.33 -25.92
CA THR A 8 15.10 -2.72 -25.01
C THR A 8 15.47 -3.11 -23.58
N SER A 9 16.62 -2.63 -23.10
CA SER A 9 16.96 -2.68 -21.68
C SER A 9 16.31 -1.49 -20.98
N GLY A 10 15.14 -1.67 -20.36
CA GLY A 10 14.58 -0.59 -19.52
C GLY A 10 13.19 -0.77 -18.94
N GLY A 11 12.35 -1.67 -19.47
CA GLY A 11 10.94 -1.75 -19.07
C GLY A 11 10.65 -2.26 -17.65
N GLY A 12 11.57 -3.03 -17.06
CA GLY A 12 11.36 -3.64 -15.73
C GLY A 12 11.72 -2.76 -14.54
N GLY A 13 12.51 -1.69 -14.73
CA GLY A 13 13.06 -0.89 -13.63
C GLY A 13 12.11 0.18 -13.09
N ILE A 14 11.48 0.95 -13.99
CA ILE A 14 10.67 2.11 -13.61
C ILE A 14 9.41 1.67 -12.84
N GLY A 15 8.69 0.66 -13.33
CA GLY A 15 7.49 0.14 -12.65
C GLY A 15 7.79 -0.35 -11.23
N ALA A 16 8.89 -1.08 -11.05
CA ALA A 16 9.31 -1.56 -9.74
C ALA A 16 9.68 -0.40 -8.79
N ILE A 17 10.34 0.65 -9.29
CA ILE A 17 10.66 1.85 -8.51
C ILE A 17 9.37 2.57 -8.09
N LEU A 18 8.43 2.77 -9.00
CA LEU A 18 7.15 3.41 -8.70
C LEU A 18 6.37 2.64 -7.64
N VAL A 19 6.30 1.31 -7.74
CA VAL A 19 5.64 0.47 -6.74
C VAL A 19 6.33 0.59 -5.38
N ARG A 20 7.67 0.62 -5.34
CA ARG A 20 8.41 0.81 -4.08
C ARG A 20 8.15 2.16 -3.44
N ILE A 21 8.12 3.24 -4.22
CA ILE A 21 7.78 4.58 -3.72
C ILE A 21 6.37 4.58 -3.15
N LEU A 22 5.38 4.07 -3.89
CA LEU A 22 4.00 3.95 -3.43
C LEU A 22 3.90 3.13 -2.13
N SER A 23 4.67 2.06 -2.04
CA SER A 23 4.72 1.20 -0.85
C SER A 23 5.20 1.94 0.39
N VAL A 24 6.23 2.78 0.25
CA VAL A 24 6.72 3.64 1.34
C VAL A 24 5.64 4.63 1.77
N VAL A 25 4.98 5.28 0.81
CA VAL A 25 3.86 6.19 1.09
C VAL A 25 2.74 5.50 1.87
N PHE A 26 2.37 4.28 1.49
CA PHE A 26 1.35 3.49 2.18
C PHE A 26 1.76 3.15 3.62
N VAL A 27 3.02 2.77 3.85
CA VAL A 27 3.52 2.49 5.20
C VAL A 27 3.49 3.75 6.06
N LEU A 28 3.88 4.91 5.51
CA LEU A 28 3.86 6.18 6.25
C LEU A 28 2.44 6.59 6.63
N ILE A 29 1.50 6.57 5.67
CA ILE A 29 0.09 6.87 5.94
C ILE A 29 -0.48 5.88 6.95
N GLY A 30 -0.20 4.59 6.77
CA GLY A 30 -0.66 3.54 7.66
C GLY A 30 -0.13 3.70 9.08
N ALA A 31 1.13 4.11 9.25
CA ALA A 31 1.72 4.42 10.55
C ALA A 31 1.01 5.59 11.23
N THR A 32 0.78 6.69 10.50
CA THR A 32 0.03 7.85 11.01
C THR A 32 -1.39 7.46 11.44
N LEU A 33 -2.11 6.68 10.63
CA LEU A 33 -3.46 6.21 10.97
C LEU A 33 -3.48 5.22 12.12
N THR A 34 -2.45 4.38 12.25
CA THR A 34 -2.36 3.43 13.37
C THR A 34 -2.13 4.17 14.68
N ILE A 35 -1.18 5.11 14.70
CA ILE A 35 -0.87 5.91 15.90
C ILE A 35 -2.05 6.83 16.25
N GLY A 36 -2.54 7.59 15.28
CA GLY A 36 -3.70 8.46 15.47
C GLY A 36 -4.96 7.67 15.83
N GLY A 37 -5.20 6.53 15.19
CA GLY A 37 -6.33 5.63 15.47
C GLY A 37 -6.28 5.02 16.86
N ALA A 38 -5.10 4.59 17.32
CA ALA A 38 -4.90 4.11 18.68
C ALA A 38 -5.21 5.20 19.72
N TRP A 39 -4.83 6.45 19.43
CA TRP A 39 -5.19 7.60 20.25
C TRP A 39 -6.70 7.87 20.22
N LEU A 40 -7.30 7.91 19.03
CA LEU A 40 -8.74 8.11 18.82
C LEU A 40 -9.60 7.09 19.57
N LEU A 41 -9.16 5.84 19.66
CA LEU A 41 -9.85 4.80 20.44
C LEU A 41 -10.03 5.20 21.91
N THR A 42 -9.05 5.89 22.50
CA THR A 42 -9.15 6.37 23.89
C THR A 42 -10.15 7.51 24.06
N LEU A 43 -10.42 8.24 22.98
CA LEU A 43 -11.37 9.36 22.93
C LEU A 43 -12.79 8.92 22.50
N GLY A 44 -13.03 7.61 22.33
CA GLY A 44 -14.30 7.08 21.81
C GLY A 44 -14.46 7.23 20.29
N GLY A 45 -13.38 7.48 19.56
CA GLY A 45 -13.35 7.50 18.11
C GLY A 45 -13.49 6.11 17.48
N SER A 46 -13.65 6.08 16.16
CA SER A 46 -13.85 4.82 15.43
C SER A 46 -12.60 3.94 15.42
N PHE A 47 -12.75 2.66 15.80
CA PHE A 47 -11.70 1.64 15.69
C PHE A 47 -11.23 1.41 14.25
N TYR A 48 -12.03 1.85 13.27
CA TYR A 48 -11.75 1.74 11.86
C TYR A 48 -10.40 2.35 11.46
N TYR A 49 -10.01 3.50 12.03
CA TYR A 49 -8.74 4.15 11.70
C TYR A 49 -7.53 3.29 12.05
N LEU A 50 -7.60 2.55 13.17
CA LEU A 50 -6.56 1.63 13.57
C LEU A 50 -6.47 0.45 12.58
N LEU A 51 -7.61 -0.15 12.23
CA LEU A 51 -7.65 -1.27 11.27
C LEU A 51 -7.18 -0.85 9.88
N ALA A 52 -7.62 0.32 9.40
CA ALA A 52 -7.19 0.89 8.12
C ALA A 52 -5.67 1.13 8.11
N GLY A 53 -5.14 1.68 9.20
CA GLY A 53 -3.71 1.91 9.37
C GLY A 53 -2.90 0.60 9.27
N LEU A 54 -3.30 -0.43 10.02
CA LEU A 54 -2.65 -1.74 9.98
C LEU A 54 -2.74 -2.39 8.59
N GLY A 55 -3.89 -2.28 7.94
CA GLY A 55 -4.10 -2.79 6.58
C GLY A 55 -3.20 -2.11 5.55
N LEU A 56 -3.05 -0.78 5.62
CA LEU A 56 -2.15 -0.03 4.73
C LEU A 56 -0.67 -0.38 4.96
N ILE A 57 -0.25 -0.56 6.21
CA ILE A 57 1.12 -1.03 6.52
C ILE A 57 1.34 -2.42 5.90
N ALA A 58 0.44 -3.37 6.12
CA ALA A 58 0.56 -4.72 5.58
C ALA A 58 0.59 -4.72 4.03
N SER A 59 -0.28 -3.92 3.41
CA SER A 59 -0.30 -3.69 1.96
C SER A 59 1.04 -3.14 1.46
N GLY A 60 1.51 -2.04 2.05
CA GLY A 60 2.76 -1.38 1.66
C GLY A 60 3.97 -2.30 1.80
N VAL A 61 4.08 -3.06 2.90
CA VAL A 61 5.16 -4.03 3.10
C VAL A 61 5.15 -5.13 2.04
N MET A 62 3.98 -5.66 1.67
CA MET A 62 3.88 -6.68 0.61
C MET A 62 4.15 -6.12 -0.79
N MET A 63 3.69 -4.90 -1.09
CA MET A 63 3.94 -4.22 -2.36
C MET A 63 5.43 -3.86 -2.51
N PHE A 64 6.13 -3.51 -1.42
CA PHE A 64 7.57 -3.24 -1.46
C PHE A 64 8.37 -4.49 -1.85
N ARG A 65 7.87 -5.66 -1.44
CA ARG A 65 8.36 -6.99 -1.84
C ARG A 65 7.88 -7.42 -3.24
N LEU A 66 7.21 -6.52 -3.98
CA LEU A 66 6.62 -6.74 -5.30
C LEU A 66 5.67 -7.95 -5.36
N ARG A 67 4.94 -8.21 -4.27
CA ARG A 67 3.95 -9.30 -4.20
C ARG A 67 2.55 -8.76 -4.50
N LEU A 68 1.86 -9.41 -5.44
CA LEU A 68 0.48 -9.05 -5.83
C LEU A 68 -0.51 -9.05 -4.65
N VAL A 69 -0.26 -9.89 -3.63
CA VAL A 69 -1.08 -9.95 -2.41
C VAL A 69 -1.18 -8.58 -1.71
N GLY A 70 -0.15 -7.74 -1.79
CA GLY A 70 -0.21 -6.38 -1.22
C GLY A 70 -1.30 -5.53 -1.85
N ALA A 71 -1.45 -5.57 -3.17
CA ALA A 71 -2.52 -4.85 -3.87
C ALA A 71 -3.91 -5.36 -3.46
N TRP A 72 -4.08 -6.67 -3.26
CA TRP A 72 -5.33 -7.23 -2.78
C TRP A 72 -5.66 -6.83 -1.34
N ILE A 73 -4.65 -6.72 -0.47
CA ILE A 73 -4.85 -6.18 0.89
C ILE A 73 -5.37 -4.74 0.80
N TYR A 74 -4.77 -3.89 -0.04
CA TYR A 74 -5.28 -2.53 -0.25
C TYR A 74 -6.73 -2.51 -0.73
N VAL A 75 -7.10 -3.35 -1.69
CA VAL A 75 -8.49 -3.45 -2.16
C VAL A 75 -9.43 -3.85 -1.01
N GLY A 76 -9.04 -4.80 -0.16
CA GLY A 76 -9.80 -5.17 1.03
C GLY A 76 -9.98 -4.00 2.01
N VAL A 77 -8.91 -3.25 2.28
CA VAL A 77 -8.96 -2.04 3.12
C VAL A 77 -9.86 -0.97 2.50
N PHE A 78 -9.79 -0.77 1.18
CA PHE A 78 -10.62 0.20 0.48
C PHE A 78 -12.11 -0.17 0.57
N VAL A 79 -12.46 -1.44 0.34
CA VAL A 79 -13.84 -1.92 0.50
C VAL A 79 -14.31 -1.74 1.94
N LEU A 80 -13.47 -2.07 2.92
CA LEU A 80 -13.78 -1.82 4.34
C LEU A 80 -13.98 -0.33 4.62
N THR A 81 -13.20 0.56 3.97
CA THR A 81 -13.36 2.02 4.05
C THR A 81 -14.73 2.44 3.56
N VAL A 82 -15.14 1.94 2.39
CA VAL A 82 -16.43 2.27 1.79
C VAL A 82 -17.56 1.78 2.69
N LEU A 83 -17.51 0.53 3.15
CA LEU A 83 -18.53 -0.04 4.04
C LEU A 83 -18.64 0.71 5.37
N TRP A 84 -17.52 1.20 5.89
CA TRP A 84 -17.50 1.99 7.13
C TRP A 84 -18.03 3.42 6.92
N ALA A 85 -17.87 3.98 5.73
CA ALA A 85 -18.25 5.36 5.42
C ALA A 85 -19.72 5.53 4.98
N LEU A 86 -20.43 4.43 4.70
CA LEU A 86 -21.85 4.39 4.39
C LEU A 86 -22.70 4.47 5.67
#